data_AF-A0A4R7SQ42-F1
#
_entry.id   AF-A0A4R7SQ42-F1
#
_cell.length_a   1.000
_cell.length_b   1.000
_cell.length_c   1.000
_cell.angle_alpha   90.00
_cell.angle_beta   90.00
_cell.angle_gamma   90.00
#
_symmetry.space_group_name_H-M   'P 1'
#
loop_
_entity.id
_entity.type
_entity.pdbx_description
1 polymer ?
#
loop_
_entity_poly.entity_id
_entity_poly.type
_entity_poly.pdbx_seq_one_letter_code
_entity_poly.pdbx_strand_id
1 'polypeptide(L)'
;MRLLLRSLSVLLFSTLVIRSVEPTNAKELAEKKVAAQKDLSEKFALWKATLPPEQQAWETVLEENLGMGFYLPIYQREKLEGKVTAWDYVEDDPKLPRVLLIGDSISRGYTLATRKALAGTANLHRAPENCGPTTNGLKKLSIWLGQGKWDIIHFNFGIHDRKTPLADYEQRLDAIATQLKATGATVIWASTTPVAEGGMKDATNADIIARNEVAARVMQKHGISINDLYTWIQPDLTTLQNPKDVHFSNAGYTRMAEKVAGSITKIIPTLTTVNTAIIPVGKLEKDGYEWEQRHAEVMEIKDSINPEIILIGDSITHFWGGQPSGDKKGTRGTESWHTLFSDRRVLNLGFGWDRTQNVLKRIQLGELDGLTPKTIIIHIGTNNTSKTVNARNNTPAEIAEGITLIIEKAQTKCPGAKIILMAIFPRGKSATEPRRALLKDINQRLAPLGSKPGVTFLDITEKWLEPDGTLSKDIMPDGVHPSQKGYAIWAEALKAHLP
;
A
#
# COMPACT_ATOMS: atom_id res chain seq x y z
N MET A 1 69.25 -1.36 86.87
CA MET A 1 70.26 -1.18 85.81
C MET A 1 69.84 -2.03 84.62
N ARG A 2 69.34 -1.41 83.54
CA ARG A 2 69.09 -2.02 82.20
C ARG A 2 68.04 -3.15 82.20
N LEU A 3 67.14 -3.36 81.24
CA LEU A 3 66.94 -2.89 79.87
C LEU A 3 65.42 -3.05 79.58
N LEU A 4 64.81 -2.09 78.88
CA LEU A 4 63.45 -2.19 78.36
C LEU A 4 63.39 -3.20 77.20
N LEU A 5 62.28 -3.96 77.11
CA LEU A 5 61.45 -4.09 75.90
C LEU A 5 60.21 -4.94 76.21
N ARG A 6 59.05 -4.29 76.34
CA ARG A 6 57.73 -4.92 76.46
C ARG A 6 57.18 -5.17 75.05
N SER A 7 56.79 -6.40 74.76
CA SER A 7 56.05 -6.80 73.57
C SER A 7 54.61 -6.29 73.65
N LEU A 8 54.17 -5.57 72.60
CA LEU A 8 52.78 -5.16 72.42
C LEU A 8 52.27 -5.85 71.15
N SER A 9 51.44 -6.87 71.32
CA SER A 9 50.72 -7.54 70.23
C SER A 9 49.40 -6.80 69.98
N VAL A 10 49.21 -6.28 68.76
CA VAL A 10 47.96 -5.65 68.31
C VAL A 10 47.42 -6.42 67.10
N LEU A 11 46.11 -6.67 67.17
CA LEU A 11 45.22 -7.38 66.24
C LEU A 11 45.40 -7.02 64.75
N LEU A 12 45.16 -8.00 63.86
CA LEU A 12 44.63 -7.72 62.52
C LEU A 12 43.33 -8.50 62.27
N PHE A 13 42.28 -7.74 61.98
CA PHE A 13 41.00 -8.18 61.42
C PHE A 13 41.21 -8.73 60.00
N SER A 14 40.68 -9.91 59.72
CA SER A 14 40.58 -10.48 58.38
C SER A 14 39.32 -9.96 57.67
N THR A 15 39.46 -8.97 56.80
CA THR A 15 38.45 -8.62 55.80
C THR A 15 38.62 -9.51 54.57
N LEU A 16 37.64 -10.38 54.32
CA LEU A 16 37.54 -11.16 53.08
C LEU A 16 37.13 -10.22 51.94
N VAL A 17 38.10 -9.79 51.13
CA VAL A 17 37.84 -9.05 49.89
C VAL A 17 37.45 -10.05 48.81
N ILE A 18 36.16 -10.12 48.47
CA ILE A 18 35.71 -10.71 47.21
C ILE A 18 36.14 -9.73 46.11
N ARG A 19 37.27 -10.01 45.44
CA ARG A 19 37.65 -9.31 44.21
C ARG A 19 36.80 -9.86 43.07
N SER A 20 35.96 -9.00 42.50
CA SER A 20 35.41 -9.20 41.16
C SER A 20 36.58 -9.29 40.16
N VAL A 21 36.72 -10.43 39.50
CA VAL A 21 37.72 -10.63 38.44
C VAL A 21 37.20 -9.95 37.17
N GLU A 22 37.79 -8.80 36.81
CA GLU A 22 37.67 -8.22 35.48
C GLU A 22 38.47 -9.09 34.47
N PRO A 23 37.92 -9.41 33.28
CA PRO A 23 38.59 -10.30 32.33
C PRO A 23 39.82 -9.63 31.67
N THR A 24 41.00 -10.26 31.80
CA THR A 24 42.29 -9.68 31.38
C THR A 24 42.97 -10.36 30.17
N ASN A 25 42.27 -11.09 29.30
CA ASN A 25 42.83 -11.40 27.96
C ASN A 25 41.76 -11.55 26.86
N ALA A 26 42.16 -11.30 25.61
CA ALA A 26 41.29 -11.35 24.43
C ALA A 26 40.64 -12.73 24.19
N LYS A 27 41.25 -13.80 24.72
CA LYS A 27 40.74 -15.18 24.63
C LYS A 27 39.54 -15.40 25.53
N GLU A 28 39.59 -14.94 26.78
CA GLU A 28 38.46 -15.03 27.71
C GLU A 28 37.26 -14.20 27.23
N LEU A 29 37.51 -13.03 26.63
CA LEU A 29 36.45 -12.22 26.00
C LEU A 29 35.85 -12.92 24.77
N ALA A 30 36.66 -13.60 23.97
CA ALA A 30 36.18 -14.40 22.84
C ALA A 30 35.34 -15.60 23.30
N GLU A 31 35.79 -16.32 24.34
CA GLU A 31 35.06 -17.44 24.95
C GLU A 31 33.71 -16.99 25.53
N LYS A 32 33.68 -15.86 26.25
CA LYS A 32 32.43 -15.24 26.75
C LYS A 32 31.48 -14.87 25.62
N LYS A 33 31.98 -14.32 24.51
CA LYS A 33 31.16 -14.02 23.32
C LYS A 33 30.59 -15.28 22.67
N VAL A 34 31.37 -16.35 22.57
CA VAL A 34 30.92 -17.65 22.03
C VAL A 34 29.85 -18.26 22.91
N ALA A 35 30.05 -18.26 24.24
CA ALA A 35 29.06 -18.77 25.19
C ALA A 35 27.75 -17.98 25.15
N ALA A 36 27.83 -16.64 25.11
CA ALA A 36 26.65 -15.77 24.98
C ALA A 36 25.92 -15.97 23.66
N GLN A 37 26.64 -16.19 22.55
CA GLN A 37 26.04 -16.49 21.26
C GLN A 37 25.31 -17.83 21.28
N LYS A 38 25.90 -18.85 21.92
CA LYS A 38 25.28 -20.17 22.06
C LYS A 38 23.99 -20.10 22.87
N ASP A 39 24.01 -19.46 24.04
CA ASP A 39 22.81 -19.24 24.88
C ASP A 39 21.70 -18.50 24.12
N LEU A 40 22.06 -17.46 23.35
CA LEU A 40 21.12 -16.73 22.51
C LEU A 40 20.46 -17.64 21.46
N SER A 41 21.27 -18.44 20.75
CA SER A 41 20.77 -19.34 19.71
C SER A 41 19.91 -20.48 20.28
N GLU A 42 20.23 -21.00 21.47
CA GLU A 42 19.38 -21.99 22.17
C GLU A 42 18.03 -21.41 22.58
N LYS A 43 18.01 -20.20 23.16
CA LYS A 43 16.78 -19.48 23.49
C LYS A 43 15.94 -19.19 22.25
N PHE A 44 16.58 -18.77 21.17
CA PHE A 44 15.90 -18.53 19.90
C PHE A 44 15.30 -19.80 19.31
N ALA A 45 16.02 -20.92 19.35
CA ALA A 45 15.50 -22.22 18.89
C ALA A 45 14.27 -22.67 19.69
N LEU A 46 14.27 -22.48 21.02
CA LEU A 46 13.10 -22.74 21.86
C LEU A 46 11.92 -21.84 21.51
N TRP A 47 12.15 -20.54 21.28
CA TRP A 47 11.12 -19.61 20.81
C TRP A 47 10.56 -20.03 19.45
N LYS A 48 11.42 -20.33 18.47
CA LYS A 48 11.04 -20.76 17.13
C LYS A 48 10.16 -22.03 17.18
N ALA A 49 10.47 -22.98 18.06
CA ALA A 49 9.68 -24.20 18.22
C ALA A 49 8.24 -23.96 18.70
N THR A 50 7.93 -22.77 19.24
CA THR A 50 6.55 -22.39 19.63
C THR A 50 5.71 -21.82 18.47
N LEU A 51 6.33 -21.52 17.33
CA LEU A 51 5.65 -20.88 16.20
C LEU A 51 4.89 -21.89 15.33
N PRO A 52 3.91 -21.44 14.53
CA PRO A 52 3.29 -22.28 13.49
C PRO A 52 4.30 -22.82 12.46
N PRO A 53 4.03 -23.97 11.80
CA PRO A 53 4.97 -24.60 10.86
C PRO A 53 5.47 -23.68 9.74
N GLU A 54 4.60 -22.85 9.15
CA GLU A 54 4.99 -21.91 8.10
C GLU A 54 5.95 -20.82 8.59
N GLN A 55 5.79 -20.38 9.85
CA GLN A 55 6.70 -19.43 10.47
C GLN A 55 8.04 -20.10 10.82
N GLN A 56 8.02 -21.34 11.31
CA GLN A 56 9.24 -22.10 11.56
C GLN A 56 10.07 -22.29 10.27
N ALA A 57 9.40 -22.58 9.15
CA ALA A 57 10.04 -22.70 7.84
C ALA A 57 10.68 -21.37 7.42
N TRP A 58 9.95 -20.25 7.58
CA TRP A 58 10.48 -18.92 7.32
C TRP A 58 11.72 -18.59 8.18
N GLU A 59 11.63 -18.80 9.50
CA GLU A 59 12.75 -18.56 10.41
C GLU A 59 13.96 -19.41 10.03
N THR A 60 13.77 -20.65 9.60
CA THR A 60 14.88 -21.51 9.12
C THR A 60 15.59 -20.89 7.92
N VAL A 61 14.85 -20.49 6.89
CA VAL A 61 15.42 -19.86 5.70
C VAL A 61 16.13 -18.55 6.07
N LEU A 62 15.56 -17.77 6.98
CA LEU A 62 16.15 -16.52 7.44
C LEU A 62 17.46 -16.73 8.20
N GLU A 63 17.51 -17.67 9.14
CA GLU A 63 18.72 -17.99 9.90
C GLU A 63 19.87 -18.42 8.98
N GLU A 64 19.58 -19.29 8.01
CA GLU A 64 20.55 -19.76 7.02
C GLU A 64 21.11 -18.62 6.16
N ASN A 65 20.27 -17.63 5.82
CA ASN A 65 20.66 -16.54 4.92
C ASN A 65 21.30 -15.35 5.63
N LEU A 66 20.89 -15.01 6.86
CA LEU A 66 21.58 -14.01 7.68
C LEU A 66 22.97 -14.50 8.09
N GLY A 67 23.12 -15.82 8.28
CA GLY A 67 24.35 -16.49 8.69
C GLY A 67 24.81 -16.08 10.09
N MET A 68 25.83 -16.77 10.63
CA MET A 68 26.36 -16.53 11.98
C MET A 68 27.08 -15.18 12.18
N GLY A 69 27.02 -14.29 11.18
CA GLY A 69 27.70 -13.01 11.15
C GLY A 69 26.98 -11.92 11.94
N PHE A 70 27.05 -10.69 11.44
CA PHE A 70 26.58 -9.50 12.16
C PHE A 70 25.07 -9.48 12.42
N TYR A 71 24.24 -9.92 11.47
CA TYR A 71 22.80 -9.70 11.52
C TYR A 71 22.04 -10.72 12.38
N LEU A 72 22.39 -12.01 12.32
CA LEU A 72 21.63 -13.05 13.00
C LEU A 72 21.58 -12.86 14.53
N PRO A 73 22.68 -12.57 15.24
CA PRO A 73 22.62 -12.34 16.69
C PRO A 73 21.78 -11.11 17.08
N ILE A 74 21.78 -10.07 16.23
CA ILE A 74 20.97 -8.87 16.47
C ILE A 74 19.50 -9.23 16.31
N TYR A 75 19.15 -9.90 15.21
CA TYR A 75 17.80 -10.35 14.92
C TYR A 75 17.26 -11.27 16.02
N GLN A 76 18.01 -12.30 16.42
CA GLN A 76 17.58 -13.24 17.47
C GLN A 76 17.28 -12.52 18.79
N ARG A 77 18.12 -11.56 19.18
CA ARG A 77 17.89 -10.77 20.40
C ARG A 77 16.64 -9.90 20.28
N GLU A 78 16.47 -9.21 19.16
CA GLU A 78 15.29 -8.38 18.91
C GLU A 78 14.00 -9.21 18.95
N LYS A 79 13.99 -10.41 18.35
CA LYS A 79 12.82 -11.31 18.39
C LYS A 79 12.50 -11.80 19.79
N LEU A 80 13.50 -12.20 20.57
CA LEU A 80 13.31 -12.62 21.96
C LEU A 80 12.84 -11.48 22.88
N GLU A 81 13.15 -10.23 22.52
CA GLU A 81 12.63 -9.02 23.17
C GLU A 81 11.23 -8.61 22.67
N GLY A 82 10.62 -9.38 21.76
CA GLY A 82 9.30 -9.10 21.19
C GLY A 82 9.28 -7.94 20.18
N LYS A 83 10.44 -7.52 19.66
CA LYS A 83 10.51 -6.44 18.67
C LYS A 83 10.06 -6.91 17.29
N VAL A 84 9.41 -5.99 16.58
CA VAL A 84 9.05 -6.16 15.17
C VAL A 84 10.24 -5.78 14.31
N THR A 85 10.58 -6.63 13.34
CA THR A 85 11.74 -6.42 12.46
C THR A 85 11.35 -6.44 10.98
N ALA A 86 12.24 -5.93 10.13
CA ALA A 86 12.07 -5.95 8.68
C ALA A 86 12.05 -7.37 8.07
N TRP A 87 12.50 -8.39 8.81
CA TRP A 87 12.51 -9.79 8.37
C TRP A 87 11.42 -10.64 9.00
N ASP A 88 10.54 -10.05 9.81
CA ASP A 88 9.43 -10.79 10.38
C ASP A 88 8.56 -11.41 9.27
N TYR A 89 8.07 -12.63 9.55
CA TYR A 89 7.10 -13.34 8.73
C TYR A 89 5.87 -12.46 8.44
N VAL A 90 5.35 -12.57 7.22
CA VAL A 90 4.14 -11.86 6.79
C VAL A 90 3.13 -12.90 6.35
N GLU A 91 2.01 -12.95 7.07
CA GLU A 91 0.83 -13.70 6.64
C GLU A 91 0.13 -12.94 5.51
N ASP A 92 -0.17 -13.64 4.42
CA ASP A 92 -0.80 -13.04 3.24
C ASP A 92 -2.31 -12.92 3.43
N ASP A 93 -2.87 -11.73 3.23
CA ASP A 93 -4.28 -11.60 2.86
C ASP A 93 -4.43 -12.01 1.38
N PRO A 94 -5.14 -13.11 1.05
CA PRO A 94 -5.26 -13.59 -0.33
C PRO A 94 -5.98 -12.62 -1.27
N LYS A 95 -6.64 -11.59 -0.74
CA LYS A 95 -7.28 -10.53 -1.53
C LYS A 95 -6.31 -9.40 -1.93
N LEU A 96 -5.11 -9.37 -1.36
CA LEU A 96 -4.12 -8.34 -1.60
C LEU A 96 -2.94 -8.88 -2.42
N PRO A 97 -2.32 -8.03 -3.27
CA PRO A 97 -1.16 -8.43 -4.04
C PRO A 97 0.05 -8.68 -3.13
N ARG A 98 0.87 -9.65 -3.51
CA ARG A 98 2.14 -9.98 -2.86
C ARG A 98 3.27 -9.17 -3.49
N VAL A 99 4.01 -8.47 -2.64
CA VAL A 99 5.11 -7.59 -3.04
C VAL A 99 6.39 -8.04 -2.35
N LEU A 100 7.45 -8.29 -3.12
CA LEU A 100 8.77 -8.65 -2.57
C LEU A 100 9.73 -7.46 -2.66
N LEU A 101 10.30 -7.06 -1.52
CA LEU A 101 11.43 -6.14 -1.45
C LEU A 101 12.76 -6.90 -1.46
N ILE A 102 13.61 -6.62 -2.45
CA ILE A 102 14.99 -7.14 -2.53
C ILE A 102 15.95 -5.95 -2.46
N GLY A 103 16.84 -5.92 -1.46
CA GLY A 103 17.86 -4.87 -1.43
C GLY A 103 18.68 -4.84 -0.15
N ASP A 104 19.40 -3.75 0.00
CA ASP A 104 20.42 -3.62 1.03
C ASP A 104 19.91 -3.10 2.39
N SER A 105 20.82 -2.60 3.23
CA SER A 105 20.49 -2.03 4.54
C SER A 105 19.61 -0.77 4.47
N ILE A 106 19.62 -0.03 3.37
CA ILE A 106 18.73 1.13 3.17
C ILE A 106 17.31 0.64 2.99
N SER A 107 17.09 -0.38 2.15
CA SER A 107 15.76 -0.95 1.99
C SER A 107 15.25 -1.64 3.24
N ARG A 108 16.15 -2.25 4.03
CA ARG A 108 15.80 -2.79 5.34
C ARG A 108 15.26 -1.71 6.26
N GLY A 109 15.90 -0.54 6.28
CA GLY A 109 15.50 0.58 7.14
C GLY A 109 14.11 1.13 6.84
N TYR A 110 13.70 1.22 5.57
CA TYR A 110 12.35 1.68 5.22
C TYR A 110 11.28 0.57 5.22
N THR A 111 11.64 -0.72 5.34
CA THR A 111 10.71 -1.85 5.16
C THR A 111 9.47 -1.75 6.07
N LEU A 112 9.65 -1.47 7.37
CA LEU A 112 8.52 -1.40 8.31
C LEU A 112 7.60 -0.21 8.06
N ALA A 113 8.17 0.95 7.72
CA ALA A 113 7.38 2.12 7.36
C ALA A 113 6.63 1.89 6.04
N THR A 114 7.22 1.17 5.07
CA THR A 114 6.55 0.80 3.82
C THR A 114 5.42 -0.20 4.07
N ARG A 115 5.61 -1.20 4.95
CA ARG A 115 4.54 -2.11 5.40
C ARG A 115 3.37 -1.33 5.98
N LYS A 116 3.65 -0.37 6.87
CA LYS A 116 2.62 0.51 7.45
C LYS A 116 1.88 1.32 6.37
N ALA A 117 2.61 1.89 5.41
CA ALA A 117 2.03 2.69 4.33
C ALA A 117 1.18 1.86 3.34
N LEU A 118 1.46 0.56 3.21
CA LEU A 118 0.73 -0.37 2.33
C LEU A 118 -0.31 -1.24 3.07
N ALA A 119 -0.55 -0.98 4.36
CA ALA A 119 -1.50 -1.75 5.15
C ALA A 119 -2.91 -1.70 4.53
N GLY A 120 -3.50 -2.88 4.29
CA GLY A 120 -4.79 -3.01 3.61
C GLY A 120 -4.74 -2.78 2.09
N THR A 121 -3.54 -2.67 1.50
CA THR A 121 -3.33 -2.44 0.07
C THR A 121 -2.43 -3.50 -0.58
N ALA A 122 -1.41 -4.01 0.14
CA ALA A 122 -0.53 -5.06 -0.35
C ALA A 122 0.12 -5.84 0.81
N ASN A 123 0.42 -7.13 0.57
CA ASN A 123 1.25 -7.93 1.45
C ASN A 123 2.73 -7.66 1.12
N LEU A 124 3.42 -6.86 1.94
CA LEU A 124 4.81 -6.48 1.69
C LEU A 124 5.80 -7.38 2.42
N HIS A 125 6.44 -8.24 1.64
CA HIS A 125 7.50 -9.16 2.03
C HIS A 125 8.88 -8.56 1.78
N ARG A 126 9.90 -9.15 2.42
CA ARG A 126 11.29 -8.81 2.19
C ARG A 126 12.09 -10.10 1.97
N ALA A 127 13.09 -10.05 1.09
CA ALA A 127 14.08 -11.11 1.00
C ALA A 127 14.68 -11.43 2.39
N PRO A 128 14.96 -12.71 2.69
CA PRO A 128 15.46 -13.17 4.00
C PRO A 128 16.94 -12.83 4.22
N GLU A 129 17.39 -11.63 3.83
CA GLU A 129 18.79 -11.21 3.91
C GLU A 129 18.95 -9.68 3.86
N ASN A 130 20.17 -9.20 4.12
CA ASN A 130 20.66 -7.96 3.54
C ASN A 130 21.31 -8.29 2.18
N CYS A 131 20.61 -8.03 1.07
CA CYS A 131 20.92 -8.64 -0.24
C CYS A 131 22.29 -8.29 -0.82
N GLY A 132 22.92 -7.19 -0.37
CA GLY A 132 24.31 -6.88 -0.70
C GLY A 132 24.56 -6.57 -2.19
N PRO A 133 25.71 -6.98 -2.76
CA PRO A 133 26.08 -6.68 -4.15
C PRO A 133 25.39 -7.59 -5.16
N THR A 134 25.42 -7.20 -6.44
CA THR A 134 24.91 -7.98 -7.57
C THR A 134 25.46 -9.42 -7.63
N THR A 135 26.69 -9.66 -7.18
CA THR A 135 27.27 -11.02 -7.12
C THR A 135 26.53 -11.93 -6.15
N ASN A 136 26.00 -11.40 -5.05
CA ASN A 136 25.14 -12.15 -4.14
C ASN A 136 23.75 -12.35 -4.75
N GLY A 137 23.23 -11.32 -5.44
CA GLY A 137 22.00 -11.40 -6.22
C GLY A 137 21.99 -12.58 -7.17
N LEU A 138 23.02 -12.73 -8.01
CA LEU A 138 23.13 -13.84 -8.95
C LEU A 138 23.19 -15.23 -8.29
N LYS A 139 23.66 -15.32 -7.04
CA LYS A 139 23.77 -16.58 -6.30
C LYS A 139 22.47 -16.96 -5.59
N LYS A 140 21.74 -15.97 -5.08
CA LYS A 140 20.67 -16.18 -4.10
C LYS A 140 19.28 -15.79 -4.57
N LEU A 141 19.13 -15.27 -5.79
CA LEU A 141 17.82 -14.84 -6.28
C LEU A 141 16.77 -15.96 -6.22
N SER A 142 17.14 -17.20 -6.55
CA SER A 142 16.24 -18.36 -6.44
C SER A 142 15.74 -18.59 -5.00
N ILE A 143 16.59 -18.36 -4.00
CA ILE A 143 16.25 -18.47 -2.58
C ILE A 143 15.29 -17.34 -2.18
N TRP A 144 15.60 -16.09 -2.56
CA TRP A 144 14.78 -14.94 -2.18
C TRP A 144 13.43 -14.89 -2.88
N LEU A 145 13.35 -15.37 -4.12
CA LEU A 145 12.09 -15.55 -4.83
C LEU A 145 11.28 -16.70 -4.20
N GLY A 146 11.98 -17.73 -3.70
CA GLY A 146 11.39 -18.91 -3.08
C GLY A 146 10.41 -19.62 -4.01
N GLN A 147 9.39 -20.26 -3.42
CA GLN A 147 8.27 -20.85 -4.18
C GLN A 147 7.17 -19.83 -4.52
N GLY A 148 7.39 -18.54 -4.18
CA GLY A 148 6.37 -17.52 -4.21
C GLY A 148 6.06 -17.04 -5.63
N LYS A 149 4.76 -16.99 -5.96
CA LYS A 149 4.28 -16.14 -7.06
C LYS A 149 4.16 -14.71 -6.52
N TRP A 150 4.93 -13.80 -7.11
CA TRP A 150 4.97 -12.39 -6.75
C TRP A 150 4.21 -11.56 -7.78
N ASP A 151 3.40 -10.61 -7.32
CA ASP A 151 2.70 -9.68 -8.21
C ASP A 151 3.60 -8.49 -8.56
N ILE A 152 4.36 -8.02 -7.57
CA ILE A 152 5.33 -6.94 -7.71
C ILE A 152 6.66 -7.34 -7.06
N ILE A 153 7.77 -7.06 -7.73
CA ILE A 153 9.11 -7.15 -7.14
C ILE A 153 9.73 -5.76 -7.21
N HIS A 154 10.03 -5.19 -6.05
CA HIS A 154 10.76 -3.92 -5.93
C HIS A 154 12.18 -4.23 -5.46
N PHE A 155 13.18 -3.82 -6.24
CA PHE A 155 14.56 -4.22 -5.99
C PHE A 155 15.59 -3.10 -6.10
N ASN A 156 16.70 -3.23 -5.38
CA ASN A 156 17.86 -2.35 -5.47
C ASN A 156 19.17 -3.15 -5.38
N PHE A 157 20.14 -2.76 -6.21
CA PHE A 157 21.57 -3.10 -6.10
C PHE A 157 22.38 -1.89 -6.54
N GLY A 158 23.34 -1.43 -5.74
CA GLY A 158 24.29 -0.43 -6.20
C GLY A 158 25.35 -0.04 -5.19
N ILE A 159 24.98 0.29 -3.95
CA ILE A 159 25.95 0.78 -2.95
C ILE A 159 27.02 -0.27 -2.59
N HIS A 160 26.63 -1.55 -2.59
CA HIS A 160 27.53 -2.66 -2.35
C HIS A 160 28.41 -3.01 -3.55
N ASP A 161 28.10 -2.49 -4.74
CA ASP A 161 28.88 -2.60 -5.98
C ASP A 161 29.73 -1.34 -6.24
N ARG A 162 29.94 -0.49 -5.23
CA ARG A 162 30.73 0.76 -5.37
C ARG A 162 32.15 0.54 -5.89
N LYS A 163 32.76 -0.61 -5.59
CA LYS A 163 34.10 -1.01 -6.10
C LYS A 163 34.05 -1.88 -7.36
N THR A 164 32.87 -2.31 -7.78
CA THR A 164 32.70 -3.14 -8.97
C THR A 164 32.90 -2.26 -10.20
N PRO A 165 33.76 -2.65 -11.18
CA PRO A 165 33.83 -1.96 -12.46
C PRO A 165 32.45 -1.82 -13.10
N LEU A 166 32.15 -0.67 -13.70
CA LEU A 166 30.80 -0.37 -14.21
C LEU A 166 30.30 -1.41 -15.22
N ALA A 167 31.19 -1.93 -16.08
CA ALA A 167 30.85 -2.96 -17.06
C ALA A 167 30.43 -4.29 -16.40
N ASP A 168 31.15 -4.72 -15.36
CA ASP A 168 30.80 -5.93 -14.58
C ASP A 168 29.47 -5.74 -13.84
N TYR A 169 29.27 -4.55 -13.26
CA TYR A 169 28.01 -4.20 -12.61
C TYR A 169 26.83 -4.22 -13.60
N GLU A 170 27.01 -3.62 -14.78
CA GLU A 170 26.01 -3.61 -15.86
C GLU A 170 25.62 -5.04 -16.27
N GLN A 171 26.62 -5.89 -16.54
CA GLN A 171 26.40 -7.28 -16.94
C GLN A 171 25.64 -8.08 -15.88
N ARG A 172 26.02 -7.94 -14.61
CA ARG A 172 25.38 -8.68 -13.51
C ARG A 172 23.97 -8.17 -13.24
N LEU A 173 23.76 -6.86 -13.27
CA LEU A 173 22.44 -6.27 -13.10
C LEU A 173 21.50 -6.65 -14.26
N ASP A 174 22.00 -6.72 -15.49
CA ASP A 174 21.25 -7.21 -16.65
C ASP A 174 20.77 -8.65 -16.48
N ALA A 175 21.64 -9.52 -15.97
CA ALA A 175 21.29 -10.91 -15.66
C ALA A 175 20.26 -11.02 -14.51
N ILE A 176 20.37 -10.19 -13.47
CA ILE A 176 19.36 -10.11 -12.40
C ILE A 176 18.02 -9.62 -12.95
N ALA A 177 18.01 -8.53 -13.72
CA ALA A 177 16.80 -7.98 -14.33
C ALA A 177 16.10 -9.01 -15.22
N THR A 178 16.87 -9.75 -16.02
CA THR A 178 16.36 -10.86 -16.84
C THR A 178 15.66 -11.92 -15.99
N GLN A 179 16.30 -12.39 -14.91
CA GLN A 179 15.71 -13.40 -14.03
C GLN A 179 14.44 -12.89 -13.32
N LEU A 180 14.44 -11.64 -12.84
CA LEU A 180 13.28 -11.03 -12.20
C LEU A 180 12.11 -10.90 -13.17
N LYS A 181 12.36 -10.48 -14.42
CA LYS A 181 11.32 -10.39 -15.46
C LYS A 181 10.74 -11.76 -15.83
N ALA A 182 11.55 -12.81 -15.81
CA ALA A 182 11.12 -14.17 -16.09
C ALA A 182 10.08 -14.70 -15.08
N THR A 183 9.96 -14.10 -13.90
CA THR A 183 8.95 -14.47 -12.90
C THR A 183 7.51 -14.11 -13.33
N GLY A 184 7.36 -13.19 -14.28
CA GLY A 184 6.06 -12.61 -14.65
C GLY A 184 5.55 -11.52 -13.70
N ALA A 185 6.27 -11.23 -12.61
CA ALA A 185 5.94 -10.12 -11.72
C ALA A 185 6.15 -8.77 -12.42
N THR A 186 5.42 -7.74 -11.96
CA THR A 186 5.76 -6.36 -12.33
C THR A 186 7.00 -5.93 -11.54
N VAL A 187 8.07 -5.57 -12.24
CA VAL A 187 9.36 -5.26 -11.60
C VAL A 187 9.56 -3.75 -11.52
N ILE A 188 10.00 -3.27 -10.35
CA ILE A 188 10.38 -1.88 -10.08
C ILE A 188 11.82 -1.87 -9.57
N TRP A 189 12.69 -1.06 -10.16
CA TRP A 189 14.02 -0.83 -9.62
C TRP A 189 14.07 0.49 -8.86
N ALA A 190 14.61 0.49 -7.65
CA ALA A 190 14.90 1.71 -6.92
C ALA A 190 16.32 2.20 -7.18
N SER A 191 16.49 3.49 -7.46
CA SER A 191 17.82 4.08 -7.58
C SER A 191 18.56 4.06 -6.23
N THR A 192 19.87 3.88 -6.29
CA THR A 192 20.73 3.91 -5.10
C THR A 192 20.73 5.33 -4.55
N THR A 193 20.55 5.51 -3.25
CA THR A 193 20.44 6.83 -2.59
C THR A 193 21.80 7.54 -2.46
N PRO A 194 21.83 8.87 -2.22
CA PRO A 194 23.06 9.62 -2.03
C PRO A 194 23.85 9.16 -0.79
N VAL A 195 25.13 9.52 -0.74
CA VAL A 195 26.02 9.30 0.41
C VAL A 195 26.33 10.65 1.06
N ALA A 196 26.18 10.76 2.37
CA ALA A 196 26.56 11.98 3.08
C ALA A 196 28.07 12.22 2.96
N GLU A 197 28.51 13.48 3.01
CA GLU A 197 29.93 13.79 2.98
C GLU A 197 30.69 13.08 4.12
N GLY A 198 31.78 12.39 3.76
CA GLY A 198 32.54 11.56 4.69
C GLY A 198 31.85 10.26 5.13
N GLY A 199 30.68 9.93 4.55
CA GLY A 199 29.89 8.75 4.93
C GLY A 199 30.39 7.43 4.39
N MET A 200 31.18 7.46 3.33
CA MET A 200 32.04 6.35 2.95
C MET A 200 33.41 6.85 2.51
N LYS A 201 34.43 6.08 2.86
CA LYS A 201 35.81 6.36 2.42
C LYS A 201 36.04 5.96 0.96
N ASP A 202 35.20 5.08 0.42
CA ASP A 202 35.40 4.38 -0.85
C ASP A 202 34.22 4.53 -1.83
N ALA A 203 33.37 5.55 -1.62
CA ALA A 203 32.35 5.95 -2.58
C ALA A 203 32.02 7.45 -2.45
N THR A 204 31.90 8.09 -3.60
CA THR A 204 31.43 9.48 -3.75
C THR A 204 30.04 9.50 -4.38
N ASN A 205 29.35 10.64 -4.30
CA ASN A 205 28.09 10.81 -5.03
C ASN A 205 28.27 10.71 -6.55
N ALA A 206 29.43 11.08 -7.10
CA ALA A 206 29.73 10.88 -8.52
C ALA A 206 29.74 9.38 -8.89
N ASP A 207 30.30 8.53 -8.02
CA ASP A 207 30.26 7.07 -8.22
C ASP A 207 28.84 6.53 -8.21
N ILE A 208 28.00 7.01 -7.28
CA ILE A 208 26.59 6.60 -7.19
C ILE A 208 25.80 7.03 -8.42
N ILE A 209 25.99 8.27 -8.88
CA ILE A 209 25.34 8.78 -10.09
C ILE A 209 25.73 7.92 -11.30
N ALA A 210 27.02 7.68 -11.51
CA ALA A 210 27.49 6.83 -12.60
C ALA A 210 26.89 5.40 -12.54
N ARG A 211 26.69 4.85 -11.33
CA ARG A 211 25.99 3.56 -11.16
C ARG A 211 24.53 3.64 -11.56
N ASN A 212 23.84 4.66 -11.09
CA ASN A 212 22.41 4.84 -11.34
C ASN A 212 22.15 5.06 -12.83
N GLU A 213 23.05 5.73 -13.55
CA GLU A 213 22.99 5.87 -15.00
C GLU A 213 23.14 4.52 -15.73
N VAL A 214 24.11 3.69 -15.32
CA VAL A 214 24.26 2.32 -15.82
C VAL A 214 23.00 1.50 -15.56
N ALA A 215 22.49 1.53 -14.33
CA ALA A 215 21.29 0.81 -13.96
C ALA A 215 20.06 1.30 -14.74
N ALA A 216 19.92 2.61 -14.96
CA ALA A 216 18.83 3.18 -15.74
C ALA A 216 18.83 2.65 -17.19
N ARG A 217 20.01 2.50 -17.83
CA ARG A 217 20.12 1.87 -19.16
C ARG A 217 19.63 0.42 -19.16
N VAL A 218 20.04 -0.36 -18.14
CA VAL A 218 19.57 -1.75 -17.98
C VAL A 218 18.05 -1.77 -17.76
N MET A 219 17.51 -0.92 -16.90
CA MET A 219 16.06 -0.88 -16.65
C MET A 219 15.28 -0.49 -17.91
N GLN A 220 15.78 0.46 -18.68
CA GLN A 220 15.19 0.84 -19.97
C GLN A 220 15.18 -0.33 -20.95
N LYS A 221 16.29 -1.06 -21.09
CA LYS A 221 16.40 -2.27 -21.93
C LYS A 221 15.33 -3.32 -21.58
N HIS A 222 15.03 -3.51 -20.30
CA HIS A 222 14.08 -4.51 -19.80
C HIS A 222 12.64 -3.99 -19.63
N GLY A 223 12.39 -2.71 -19.91
CA GLY A 223 11.09 -2.07 -19.63
C GLY A 223 10.71 -2.12 -18.15
N ILE A 224 11.70 -1.99 -17.26
CA ILE A 224 11.52 -1.96 -15.80
C ILE A 224 11.32 -0.50 -15.36
N SER A 225 10.30 -0.28 -14.52
CA SER A 225 10.03 1.06 -14.00
C SER A 225 11.09 1.47 -12.97
N ILE A 226 11.51 2.73 -13.02
CA ILE A 226 12.47 3.30 -12.07
C ILE A 226 11.72 4.06 -10.98
N ASN A 227 11.92 3.66 -9.73
CA ASN A 227 11.61 4.46 -8.55
C ASN A 227 12.86 5.26 -8.15
N ASP A 228 12.94 6.51 -8.59
CA ASP A 228 14.10 7.34 -8.34
C ASP A 228 14.13 7.86 -6.88
N LEU A 229 14.79 7.11 -6.00
CA LEU A 229 15.00 7.48 -4.60
C LEU A 229 16.14 8.49 -4.44
N TYR A 230 17.13 8.48 -5.34
CA TYR A 230 18.27 9.39 -5.31
C TYR A 230 17.82 10.85 -5.37
N THR A 231 17.14 11.22 -6.46
CA THR A 231 16.67 12.60 -6.66
C THR A 231 15.58 12.95 -5.65
N TRP A 232 14.76 11.97 -5.26
CA TRP A 232 13.65 12.20 -4.34
C TRP A 232 14.09 12.66 -2.96
N ILE A 233 15.14 12.08 -2.40
CA ILE A 233 15.60 12.39 -1.05
C ILE A 233 16.55 13.60 -1.00
N GLN A 234 17.08 14.02 -2.15
CA GLN A 234 18.08 15.06 -2.26
C GLN A 234 17.68 16.41 -1.61
N PRO A 235 16.44 16.92 -1.77
CA PRO A 235 16.03 18.18 -1.14
C PRO A 235 16.11 18.16 0.39
N ASP A 236 15.92 16.99 0.99
CA ASP A 236 15.82 16.80 2.45
C ASP A 236 17.09 16.15 3.05
N LEU A 237 18.11 15.89 2.21
CA LEU A 237 19.21 14.98 2.52
C LEU A 237 19.99 15.38 3.79
N THR A 238 20.31 16.67 3.93
CA THR A 238 21.09 17.20 5.06
C THR A 238 20.38 17.05 6.40
N THR A 239 19.05 16.93 6.39
CA THR A 239 18.23 16.79 7.60
C THR A 239 17.84 15.34 7.88
N LEU A 240 17.70 14.53 6.83
CA LEU A 240 17.15 13.18 6.94
C LEU A 240 18.21 12.07 6.93
N GLN A 241 19.39 12.32 6.35
CA GLN A 241 20.51 11.37 6.36
C GLN A 241 21.41 11.58 7.58
N ASN A 242 21.90 10.49 8.17
CA ASN A 242 22.81 10.61 9.30
C ASN A 242 24.16 11.20 8.84
N PRO A 243 24.80 12.09 9.64
CA PRO A 243 26.08 12.68 9.28
C PRO A 243 27.17 11.62 9.13
N LYS A 244 27.98 11.72 8.07
CA LYS A 244 29.05 10.75 7.77
C LYS A 244 28.56 9.30 7.77
N ASP A 245 27.39 9.08 7.18
CA ASP A 245 26.78 7.75 7.03
C ASP A 245 26.11 7.65 5.64
N VAL A 246 25.71 6.43 5.29
CA VAL A 246 24.82 6.12 4.17
C VAL A 246 23.38 5.95 4.65
N HIS A 247 23.19 5.61 5.93
CA HIS A 247 21.90 5.35 6.54
C HIS A 247 21.16 6.64 6.91
N PHE A 248 19.86 6.49 7.09
CA PHE A 248 18.95 7.60 7.35
C PHE A 248 18.42 7.55 8.78
N SER A 249 17.95 8.70 9.25
CA SER A 249 17.14 8.78 10.46
C SER A 249 15.79 8.06 10.26
N ASN A 250 15.04 7.87 11.34
CA ASN A 250 13.68 7.32 11.25
C ASN A 250 12.79 8.16 10.32
N ALA A 251 12.88 9.49 10.39
CA ALA A 251 12.15 10.39 9.50
C ALA A 251 12.57 10.21 8.03
N GLY A 252 13.87 10.02 7.77
CA GLY A 252 14.37 9.72 6.42
C GLY A 252 13.88 8.38 5.87
N TYR A 253 13.83 7.34 6.72
CA TYR A 253 13.23 6.06 6.33
C TYR A 253 11.73 6.15 6.08
N THR A 254 10.99 6.94 6.86
CA THR A 254 9.57 7.23 6.58
C THR A 254 9.40 7.95 5.24
N ARG A 255 10.22 8.95 4.94
CA ARG A 255 10.20 9.69 3.67
C ARG A 255 10.46 8.79 2.46
N MET A 256 11.41 7.86 2.57
CA MET A 256 11.66 6.86 1.53
C MET A 256 10.53 5.84 1.43
N ALA A 257 9.97 5.40 2.55
CA ALA A 257 8.85 4.47 2.58
C ALA A 257 7.62 5.02 1.86
N GLU A 258 7.30 6.32 2.02
CA GLU A 258 6.22 6.99 1.27
C GLU A 258 6.41 6.87 -0.24
N LYS A 259 7.65 7.10 -0.71
CA LYS A 259 8.00 7.01 -2.13
C LYS A 259 7.93 5.59 -2.66
N VAL A 260 8.45 4.62 -1.89
CA VAL A 260 8.40 3.19 -2.24
C VAL A 260 6.95 2.71 -2.28
N ALA A 261 6.17 2.97 -1.24
CA ALA A 261 4.75 2.65 -1.18
C ALA A 261 3.99 3.29 -2.35
N GLY A 262 4.19 4.58 -2.62
CA GLY A 262 3.56 5.27 -3.75
C GLY A 262 3.89 4.64 -5.11
N SER A 263 5.15 4.20 -5.30
CA SER A 263 5.54 3.50 -6.54
C SER A 263 4.84 2.15 -6.72
N ILE A 264 4.63 1.42 -5.62
CA ILE A 264 3.94 0.13 -5.59
C ILE A 264 2.43 0.35 -5.81
N THR A 265 1.81 1.25 -5.05
CA THR A 265 0.38 1.57 -5.14
C THR A 265 -0.04 2.01 -6.54
N LYS A 266 0.82 2.74 -7.26
CA LYS A 266 0.56 3.17 -8.64
C LYS A 266 0.40 2.01 -9.63
N ILE A 267 1.02 0.86 -9.36
CA ILE A 267 0.99 -0.31 -10.23
C ILE A 267 -0.22 -1.18 -9.95
N ILE A 268 -0.66 -1.28 -8.70
CA ILE A 268 -1.73 -2.17 -8.25
C ILE A 268 -2.97 -2.15 -9.16
N PRO A 269 -3.52 -1.00 -9.59
CA PRO A 269 -4.72 -0.94 -10.44
C PRO A 269 -4.56 -1.59 -11.82
N THR A 270 -3.32 -1.91 -12.24
CA THR A 270 -3.00 -2.58 -13.51
C THR A 270 -2.82 -4.09 -13.38
N LEU A 271 -2.68 -4.62 -12.16
CA LEU A 271 -2.43 -6.04 -11.90
C LEU A 271 -3.62 -6.91 -12.30
N THR A 272 -3.37 -7.99 -13.04
CA THR A 272 -4.39 -8.97 -13.46
C THR A 272 -4.52 -10.18 -12.53
N THR A 273 -3.63 -10.28 -11.54
CA THR A 273 -3.50 -11.43 -10.63
C THR A 273 -4.38 -11.34 -9.38
N VAL A 274 -4.90 -10.14 -9.09
CA VAL A 274 -5.77 -9.85 -7.95
C VAL A 274 -6.97 -9.02 -8.40
N ASN A 275 -8.07 -9.08 -7.65
CA ASN A 275 -9.21 -8.20 -7.87
C ASN A 275 -8.85 -6.76 -7.45
N THR A 276 -8.54 -5.89 -8.40
CA THR A 276 -8.17 -4.50 -8.11
C THR A 276 -9.36 -3.63 -7.70
N ALA A 277 -10.60 -4.09 -7.91
CA ALA A 277 -11.81 -3.35 -7.59
C ALA A 277 -12.08 -3.25 -6.06
N ILE A 278 -11.45 -4.11 -5.26
CA ILE A 278 -11.57 -4.14 -3.80
C ILE A 278 -10.39 -3.48 -3.06
N ILE A 279 -9.35 -3.04 -3.78
CA ILE A 279 -8.14 -2.47 -3.16
C ILE A 279 -8.25 -0.95 -3.15
N PRO A 280 -8.28 -0.28 -1.97
CA PRO A 280 -8.44 1.17 -1.90
C PRO A 280 -7.28 1.93 -2.58
N VAL A 281 -7.59 2.80 -3.55
CA VAL A 281 -6.61 3.68 -4.20
C VAL A 281 -7.21 5.07 -4.42
N GLY A 282 -6.41 6.12 -4.22
CA GLY A 282 -6.81 7.51 -4.48
C GLY A 282 -6.95 7.81 -5.98
N LYS A 283 -6.82 9.07 -6.38
CA LYS A 283 -6.95 9.48 -7.78
C LYS A 283 -6.12 8.60 -8.73
N LEU A 284 -6.80 8.03 -9.73
CA LEU A 284 -6.17 7.18 -10.74
C LEU A 284 -5.95 7.93 -12.05
N GLU A 285 -6.99 8.63 -12.52
CA GLU A 285 -6.99 9.23 -13.84
C GLU A 285 -6.43 10.65 -13.81
N LYS A 286 -5.67 10.99 -14.85
CA LYS A 286 -5.25 12.37 -15.13
C LYS A 286 -6.34 13.04 -15.96
N ASP A 287 -7.48 13.26 -15.32
CA ASP A 287 -8.63 13.93 -15.92
C ASP A 287 -8.72 15.38 -15.43
N GLY A 288 -9.81 16.06 -15.79
CA GLY A 288 -10.03 17.44 -15.38
C GLY A 288 -10.70 17.60 -14.01
N TYR A 289 -10.81 16.56 -13.19
CA TYR A 289 -11.34 16.63 -11.83
C TYR A 289 -10.20 16.77 -10.83
N GLU A 290 -10.38 17.59 -9.80
CA GLU A 290 -9.42 17.74 -8.70
C GLU A 290 -9.85 16.86 -7.53
N TRP A 291 -9.59 15.55 -7.62
CA TRP A 291 -10.05 14.54 -6.66
C TRP A 291 -9.67 14.87 -5.21
N GLU A 292 -8.43 15.27 -4.96
CA GLU A 292 -7.93 15.61 -3.63
C GLU A 292 -8.61 16.86 -3.08
N GLN A 293 -8.83 17.87 -3.92
CA GLN A 293 -9.56 19.08 -3.55
C GLN A 293 -11.02 18.75 -3.22
N ARG A 294 -11.69 17.97 -4.07
CA ARG A 294 -13.07 17.55 -3.84
C ARG A 294 -13.23 16.77 -2.54
N HIS A 295 -12.28 15.89 -2.23
CA HIS A 295 -12.25 15.17 -0.96
C HIS A 295 -12.05 16.12 0.23
N ALA A 296 -11.16 17.10 0.12
CA ALA A 296 -10.98 18.11 1.16
C ALA A 296 -12.26 18.93 1.41
N GLU A 297 -12.95 19.35 0.35
CA GLU A 297 -14.25 20.06 0.44
C GLU A 297 -15.31 19.21 1.14
N VAL A 298 -15.40 17.92 0.83
CA VAL A 298 -16.30 16.98 1.54
C VAL A 298 -15.96 16.94 3.03
N MET A 299 -14.68 16.77 3.36
CA MET A 299 -14.24 16.66 4.76
C MET A 299 -14.49 17.95 5.56
N GLU A 300 -14.43 19.11 4.91
CA GLU A 300 -14.72 20.41 5.52
C GLU A 300 -16.21 20.55 5.90
N ILE A 301 -17.13 20.07 5.04
CA ILE A 301 -18.55 20.37 5.21
C ILE A 301 -19.39 19.23 5.80
N LYS A 302 -18.92 17.98 5.76
CA LYS A 302 -19.75 16.80 6.08
C LYS A 302 -20.41 16.88 7.47
N ASP A 303 -19.68 17.37 8.47
CA ASP A 303 -20.15 17.42 9.86
C ASP A 303 -21.17 18.56 10.04
N SER A 304 -20.93 19.70 9.38
CA SER A 304 -21.84 20.85 9.36
C SER A 304 -23.16 20.54 8.64
N ILE A 305 -23.11 19.75 7.56
CA ILE A 305 -24.33 19.30 6.86
C ILE A 305 -25.14 18.35 7.76
N ASN A 306 -24.47 17.52 8.56
CA ASN A 306 -25.09 16.45 9.35
C ASN A 306 -26.14 15.67 8.52
N PRO A 307 -25.71 15.04 7.41
CA PRO A 307 -26.61 14.59 6.36
C PRO A 307 -27.58 13.52 6.87
N GLU A 308 -28.85 13.62 6.50
CA GLU A 308 -29.78 12.51 6.63
C GLU A 308 -29.73 11.58 5.41
N ILE A 309 -29.26 12.09 4.26
CA ILE A 309 -29.07 11.32 3.03
C ILE A 309 -27.65 11.54 2.52
N ILE A 310 -26.96 10.46 2.16
CA ILE A 310 -25.66 10.52 1.48
C ILE A 310 -25.79 9.84 0.11
N LEU A 311 -25.28 10.48 -0.93
CA LEU A 311 -25.09 9.85 -2.23
C LEU A 311 -23.61 9.49 -2.40
N ILE A 312 -23.30 8.28 -2.82
CA ILE A 312 -21.95 7.80 -3.13
C ILE A 312 -21.93 7.38 -4.59
N GLY A 313 -21.03 7.97 -5.39
CA GLY A 313 -20.90 7.54 -6.77
C GLY A 313 -19.81 8.24 -7.56
N ASP A 314 -19.93 8.15 -8.88
CA ASP A 314 -18.99 8.73 -9.83
C ASP A 314 -19.48 10.09 -10.40
N SER A 315 -19.07 10.43 -11.64
CA SER A 315 -19.50 11.64 -12.34
C SER A 315 -21.01 11.73 -12.52
N ILE A 316 -21.72 10.61 -12.62
CA ILE A 316 -23.19 10.60 -12.72
C ILE A 316 -23.81 11.11 -11.41
N THR A 317 -23.24 10.75 -10.27
CA THR A 317 -23.70 11.27 -8.98
C THR A 317 -23.25 12.72 -8.79
N HIS A 318 -22.01 13.05 -9.18
CA HIS A 318 -21.44 14.40 -9.10
C HIS A 318 -22.30 15.44 -9.84
N PHE A 319 -22.65 15.14 -11.10
CA PHE A 319 -23.36 16.07 -11.96
C PHE A 319 -24.82 16.31 -11.54
N TRP A 320 -25.40 15.52 -10.63
CA TRP A 320 -26.76 15.76 -10.20
C TRP A 320 -26.89 17.12 -9.49
N GLY A 321 -25.97 17.43 -8.58
CA GLY A 321 -25.95 18.71 -7.84
C GLY A 321 -25.73 18.51 -6.35
N GLY A 322 -26.30 19.40 -5.52
CA GLY A 322 -26.16 19.31 -4.06
C GLY A 322 -24.83 19.84 -3.52
N GLN A 323 -24.53 19.53 -2.26
CA GLN A 323 -23.32 19.97 -1.57
C GLN A 323 -22.32 18.81 -1.37
N PRO A 324 -21.00 19.03 -1.54
CA PRO A 324 -20.40 20.28 -2.02
C PRO A 324 -20.84 20.54 -3.47
N SER A 325 -21.04 21.81 -3.84
CA SER A 325 -21.52 22.20 -5.17
C SER A 325 -20.65 21.60 -6.27
N GLY A 326 -21.23 21.37 -7.46
CA GLY A 326 -20.46 21.00 -8.64
C GLY A 326 -19.27 21.96 -8.76
N ASP A 327 -18.07 21.41 -8.94
CA ASP A 327 -16.85 22.18 -9.07
C ASP A 327 -16.88 22.99 -10.39
N LYS A 328 -15.73 23.28 -11.00
CA LYS A 328 -15.68 23.93 -12.33
C LYS A 328 -16.42 23.13 -13.43
N LYS A 329 -16.87 21.89 -13.18
CA LYS A 329 -17.68 21.07 -14.09
C LYS A 329 -19.16 21.41 -14.08
N GLY A 330 -19.65 22.12 -13.07
CA GLY A 330 -21.05 22.50 -12.93
C GLY A 330 -22.00 21.32 -12.65
N THR A 331 -23.30 21.58 -12.71
CA THR A 331 -24.36 20.61 -12.43
C THR A 331 -25.32 20.49 -13.62
N ARG A 332 -26.03 19.37 -13.71
CA ARG A 332 -26.94 19.02 -14.81
C ARG A 332 -28.34 18.64 -14.32
N GLY A 333 -28.55 18.52 -13.01
CA GLY A 333 -29.77 18.02 -12.40
C GLY A 333 -30.37 18.93 -11.32
N THR A 334 -30.04 20.22 -11.32
CA THR A 334 -30.40 21.16 -10.22
C THR A 334 -31.90 21.16 -9.92
N GLU A 335 -32.78 21.19 -10.94
CA GLU A 335 -34.24 21.24 -10.70
C GLU A 335 -34.77 19.92 -10.13
N SER A 336 -34.22 18.79 -10.56
CA SER A 336 -34.67 17.46 -10.11
C SER A 336 -34.10 17.14 -8.73
N TRP A 337 -32.90 17.65 -8.44
CA TRP A 337 -32.33 17.67 -7.10
C TRP A 337 -33.25 18.40 -6.12
N HIS A 338 -33.63 19.65 -6.45
CA HIS A 338 -34.55 20.42 -5.60
C HIS A 338 -35.93 19.77 -5.48
N THR A 339 -36.45 19.20 -6.57
CA THR A 339 -37.75 18.50 -6.56
C THR A 339 -37.75 17.28 -5.65
N LEU A 340 -36.66 16.50 -5.63
CA LEU A 340 -36.58 15.29 -4.81
C LEU A 340 -36.25 15.59 -3.35
N PHE A 341 -35.22 16.40 -3.14
CA PHE A 341 -34.62 16.57 -1.81
C PHE A 341 -35.14 17.81 -1.09
N SER A 342 -35.64 18.83 -1.79
CA SER A 342 -36.13 20.07 -1.17
C SER A 342 -35.11 20.59 -0.13
N ASP A 343 -35.53 20.77 1.13
CA ASP A 343 -34.70 21.27 2.23
C ASP A 343 -33.99 20.15 3.03
N ARG A 344 -34.02 18.90 2.54
CA ARG A 344 -33.35 17.78 3.21
C ARG A 344 -31.84 17.98 3.23
N ARG A 345 -31.22 17.49 4.30
CA ARG A 345 -29.76 17.56 4.49
C ARG A 345 -29.09 16.43 3.71
N VAL A 346 -28.59 16.77 2.53
CA VAL A 346 -27.99 15.80 1.60
C VAL A 346 -26.52 16.09 1.36
N LEU A 347 -25.69 15.07 1.50
CA LEU A 347 -24.27 15.11 1.15
C LEU A 347 -24.02 14.33 -0.15
N ASN A 348 -23.47 14.99 -1.16
CA ASN A 348 -23.13 14.41 -2.46
C ASN A 348 -21.63 14.03 -2.52
N LEU A 349 -21.36 12.72 -2.38
CA LEU A 349 -20.05 12.09 -2.52
C LEU A 349 -19.83 11.51 -3.93
N GLY A 350 -20.29 12.23 -4.95
CA GLY A 350 -20.04 11.99 -6.36
C GLY A 350 -18.71 12.59 -6.82
N PHE A 351 -17.85 11.76 -7.38
CA PHE A 351 -16.51 12.13 -7.86
C PHE A 351 -16.33 11.71 -9.31
N GLY A 352 -15.83 12.62 -10.15
CA GLY A 352 -15.56 12.28 -11.54
C GLY A 352 -14.63 11.08 -11.69
N TRP A 353 -14.93 10.20 -12.65
CA TRP A 353 -14.15 8.99 -12.98
C TRP A 353 -13.96 7.95 -11.88
N ASP A 354 -14.53 8.18 -10.69
CA ASP A 354 -14.38 7.25 -9.57
C ASP A 354 -14.79 5.83 -9.98
N ARG A 355 -13.97 4.89 -9.56
CA ARG A 355 -14.18 3.45 -9.57
C ARG A 355 -14.46 2.97 -8.16
N THR A 356 -14.82 1.70 -8.00
CA THR A 356 -15.05 1.11 -6.66
C THR A 356 -13.86 1.30 -5.71
N GLN A 357 -12.62 1.13 -6.18
CA GLN A 357 -11.40 1.37 -5.41
C GLN A 357 -11.26 2.81 -4.90
N ASN A 358 -11.77 3.80 -5.65
CA ASN A 358 -11.71 5.20 -5.26
C ASN A 358 -12.69 5.51 -4.13
N VAL A 359 -13.92 4.98 -4.25
CA VAL A 359 -14.91 5.05 -3.16
C VAL A 359 -14.36 4.40 -1.89
N LEU A 360 -13.77 3.21 -2.00
CA LEU A 360 -13.17 2.52 -0.84
C LEU A 360 -12.07 3.37 -0.20
N LYS A 361 -11.26 4.07 -1.00
CA LYS A 361 -10.24 4.97 -0.47
C LYS A 361 -10.85 6.15 0.26
N ARG A 362 -11.90 6.77 -0.29
CA ARG A 362 -12.62 7.87 0.35
C ARG A 362 -13.24 7.48 1.68
N ILE A 363 -13.87 6.31 1.76
CA ILE A 363 -14.38 5.76 3.02
C ILE A 363 -13.23 5.51 4.01
N GLN A 364 -12.09 4.98 3.54
CA GLN A 364 -10.90 4.78 4.38
C GLN A 364 -10.33 6.11 4.91
N LEU A 365 -10.41 7.19 4.13
CA LEU A 365 -9.96 8.53 4.50
C LEU A 365 -10.97 9.28 5.39
N GLY A 366 -12.16 8.71 5.63
CA GLY A 366 -13.07 9.15 6.68
C GLY A 366 -14.32 9.90 6.21
N GLU A 367 -14.71 9.82 4.92
CA GLU A 367 -15.91 10.52 4.43
C GLU A 367 -17.21 10.13 5.14
N LEU A 368 -17.26 8.93 5.76
CA LEU A 368 -18.41 8.45 6.53
C LEU A 368 -18.20 8.51 8.05
N ASP A 369 -17.02 8.91 8.51
CA ASP A 369 -16.68 8.86 9.93
C ASP A 369 -17.51 9.89 10.72
N GLY A 370 -18.15 9.43 11.80
CA GLY A 370 -18.97 10.27 12.69
C GLY A 370 -20.37 10.60 12.17
N LEU A 371 -20.72 10.20 10.95
CA LEU A 371 -22.03 10.51 10.35
C LEU A 371 -23.09 9.47 10.73
N THR A 372 -24.35 9.92 10.79
CA THR A 372 -25.51 9.05 11.10
C THR A 372 -26.67 9.26 10.12
N PRO A 373 -26.45 9.07 8.81
CA PRO A 373 -27.51 9.24 7.82
C PRO A 373 -28.61 8.20 8.00
N LYS A 374 -29.84 8.55 7.61
CA LYS A 374 -30.95 7.61 7.51
C LYS A 374 -30.84 6.75 6.26
N THR A 375 -30.34 7.32 5.16
CA THR A 375 -30.23 6.65 3.86
C THR A 375 -28.90 6.92 3.18
N ILE A 376 -28.30 5.89 2.59
CA ILE A 376 -27.13 5.99 1.70
C ILE A 376 -27.52 5.45 0.33
N ILE A 377 -27.37 6.25 -0.72
CA ILE A 377 -27.63 5.87 -2.11
C ILE A 377 -26.28 5.58 -2.77
N ILE A 378 -26.09 4.38 -3.31
CA ILE A 378 -24.84 3.96 -3.93
C ILE A 378 -25.07 3.72 -5.42
N HIS A 379 -24.37 4.48 -6.27
CA HIS A 379 -24.34 4.32 -7.72
C HIS A 379 -22.91 4.44 -8.24
N ILE A 380 -22.26 3.30 -8.47
CA ILE A 380 -20.84 3.23 -8.84
C ILE A 380 -20.59 2.00 -9.72
N GLY A 381 -19.50 2.02 -10.48
CA GLY A 381 -18.93 0.83 -11.12
C GLY A 381 -18.84 0.90 -12.64
N THR A 382 -19.48 1.88 -13.30
CA THR A 382 -19.38 1.98 -14.77
C THR A 382 -17.95 2.28 -15.23
N ASN A 383 -17.19 3.05 -14.46
CA ASN A 383 -15.80 3.37 -14.80
C ASN A 383 -14.85 2.17 -14.66
N ASN A 384 -15.17 1.19 -13.81
CA ASN A 384 -14.41 -0.06 -13.70
C ASN A 384 -14.41 -0.88 -15.00
N THR A 385 -15.38 -0.66 -15.89
CA THR A 385 -15.44 -1.32 -17.21
C THR A 385 -14.41 -0.79 -18.20
N SER A 386 -13.76 0.34 -17.90
CA SER A 386 -12.85 1.03 -18.82
C SER A 386 -11.39 0.68 -18.52
N LYS A 387 -10.64 0.31 -19.56
CA LYS A 387 -9.18 0.24 -19.51
C LYS A 387 -8.60 1.62 -19.80
N THR A 388 -7.66 2.07 -18.98
CA THR A 388 -6.87 3.30 -19.17
C THR A 388 -5.39 2.97 -19.06
N VAL A 389 -4.52 3.98 -19.15
CA VAL A 389 -3.09 3.80 -18.89
C VAL A 389 -2.77 3.59 -17.41
N ASN A 390 -3.69 3.99 -16.52
CA ASN A 390 -3.49 3.93 -15.07
C ASN A 390 -4.19 2.73 -14.42
N ALA A 391 -5.21 2.15 -15.07
CA ALA A 391 -5.96 1.02 -14.54
C ALA A 391 -6.45 0.09 -15.65
N ARG A 392 -6.47 -1.22 -15.39
CA ARG A 392 -7.17 -2.16 -16.26
C ARG A 392 -8.69 -2.05 -16.07
N ASN A 393 -9.45 -2.62 -17.00
CA ASN A 393 -10.85 -2.92 -16.76
C ASN A 393 -10.99 -4.10 -15.78
N ASN A 394 -12.07 -4.09 -15.01
CA ASN A 394 -12.46 -5.19 -14.12
C ASN A 394 -13.54 -6.06 -14.77
N THR A 395 -13.62 -7.31 -14.36
CA THR A 395 -14.70 -8.22 -14.76
C THR A 395 -16.00 -7.90 -14.01
N PRO A 396 -17.16 -8.35 -14.49
CA PRO A 396 -18.42 -8.17 -13.76
C PRO A 396 -18.41 -8.70 -12.32
N ALA A 397 -17.77 -9.85 -12.11
CA ALA A 397 -17.62 -10.44 -10.79
C ALA A 397 -16.76 -9.57 -9.86
N GLU A 398 -15.64 -9.07 -10.37
CA GLU A 398 -14.74 -8.19 -9.62
C GLU A 398 -15.44 -6.88 -9.21
N ILE A 399 -16.21 -6.28 -10.13
CA ILE A 399 -16.96 -5.04 -9.88
C ILE A 399 -18.04 -5.28 -8.83
N ALA A 400 -18.79 -6.39 -8.94
CA ALA A 400 -19.81 -6.75 -7.96
C ALA A 400 -19.21 -6.98 -6.56
N GLU A 401 -18.04 -7.60 -6.47
CA GLU A 401 -17.30 -7.75 -5.20
C GLU A 401 -16.86 -6.39 -4.64
N GLY A 402 -16.33 -5.49 -5.49
CA GLY A 402 -15.97 -4.12 -5.11
C GLY A 402 -17.14 -3.34 -4.53
N ILE A 403 -18.31 -3.41 -5.18
CA ILE A 403 -19.56 -2.78 -4.72
C ILE A 403 -20.05 -3.42 -3.42
N THR A 404 -19.95 -4.75 -3.30
CA THR A 404 -20.30 -5.47 -2.07
C THR A 404 -19.47 -4.98 -0.89
N LEU A 405 -18.16 -4.80 -1.08
CA LEU A 405 -17.28 -4.27 -0.04
C LEU A 405 -17.62 -2.83 0.33
N ILE A 406 -18.00 -1.98 -0.64
CA ILE A 406 -18.46 -0.60 -0.35
C ILE A 406 -19.70 -0.62 0.54
N ILE A 407 -20.67 -1.49 0.26
CA ILE A 407 -21.88 -1.66 1.09
C ILE A 407 -21.50 -2.06 2.51
N GLU A 408 -20.62 -3.06 2.66
CA GLU A 408 -20.18 -3.54 3.98
C GLU A 408 -19.46 -2.45 4.78
N LYS A 409 -18.60 -1.66 4.12
CA LYS A 409 -17.93 -0.52 4.75
C LYS A 409 -18.92 0.58 5.12
N ALA A 410 -19.90 0.88 4.27
CA ALA A 410 -20.95 1.85 4.57
C ALA A 410 -21.82 1.41 5.75
N GLN A 411 -22.22 0.14 5.82
CA GLN A 411 -22.97 -0.42 6.97
C GLN A 411 -22.13 -0.41 8.26
N THR A 412 -20.83 -0.68 8.16
CA THR A 412 -19.92 -0.63 9.31
C THR A 412 -19.80 0.80 9.85
N LYS A 413 -19.67 1.79 8.97
CA LYS A 413 -19.51 3.20 9.35
C LYS A 413 -20.83 3.85 9.79
N CYS A 414 -21.94 3.45 9.18
CA CYS A 414 -23.28 4.02 9.38
C CYS A 414 -24.31 2.90 9.65
N PRO A 415 -24.26 2.19 10.79
CA PRO A 415 -25.05 0.97 11.03
C PRO A 415 -26.57 1.16 11.05
N GLY A 416 -27.05 2.39 11.26
CA GLY A 416 -28.49 2.72 11.23
C GLY A 416 -29.03 3.08 9.84
N ALA A 417 -28.15 3.24 8.84
CA ALA A 417 -28.55 3.69 7.52
C ALA A 417 -29.17 2.58 6.67
N LYS A 418 -30.28 2.87 5.98
CA LYS A 418 -30.77 2.06 4.87
C LYS A 418 -29.92 2.34 3.64
N ILE A 419 -29.53 1.31 2.90
CA ILE A 419 -28.77 1.44 1.66
C ILE A 419 -29.69 1.24 0.47
N ILE A 420 -29.71 2.19 -0.45
CA ILE A 420 -30.30 2.03 -1.78
C ILE A 420 -29.15 1.78 -2.75
N LEU A 421 -29.00 0.53 -3.19
CA LEU A 421 -28.05 0.15 -4.21
C LEU A 421 -28.70 0.32 -5.58
N MET A 422 -28.23 1.28 -6.36
CA MET A 422 -28.69 1.46 -7.73
C MET A 422 -28.04 0.42 -8.65
N ALA A 423 -28.83 -0.15 -9.56
CA ALA A 423 -28.28 -0.79 -10.74
C ALA A 423 -27.41 0.20 -11.53
N ILE A 424 -26.31 -0.27 -12.11
CA ILE A 424 -25.48 0.58 -12.98
C ILE A 424 -26.30 0.94 -14.22
N PHE A 425 -26.37 2.24 -14.52
CA PHE A 425 -27.23 2.75 -15.57
C PHE A 425 -26.80 2.31 -16.97
N PRO A 426 -27.75 2.18 -17.91
CA PRO A 426 -27.42 1.97 -19.32
C PRO A 426 -26.48 3.06 -19.84
N ARG A 427 -25.53 2.67 -20.70
CA ARG A 427 -24.67 3.61 -21.44
C ARG A 427 -24.41 3.10 -22.85
N GLY A 428 -24.05 4.00 -23.74
CA GLY A 428 -23.99 3.73 -25.17
C GLY A 428 -25.33 4.02 -25.84
N LYS A 429 -25.30 4.47 -27.09
CA LYS A 429 -26.49 4.93 -27.82
C LYS A 429 -27.35 3.77 -28.33
N SER A 430 -26.72 2.64 -28.63
CA SER A 430 -27.38 1.43 -29.16
C SER A 430 -27.42 0.29 -28.15
N ALA A 431 -28.48 -0.53 -28.23
CA ALA A 431 -28.64 -1.75 -27.45
C ALA A 431 -27.52 -2.78 -27.69
N THR A 432 -26.88 -2.77 -28.86
CA THR A 432 -25.88 -3.75 -29.28
C THR A 432 -24.45 -3.39 -28.87
N GLU A 433 -24.22 -2.24 -28.22
CA GLU A 433 -22.88 -1.87 -27.78
C GLU A 433 -22.35 -2.86 -26.72
N PRO A 434 -21.09 -3.34 -26.82
CA PRO A 434 -20.57 -4.39 -25.95
C PRO A 434 -20.69 -4.10 -24.45
N ARG A 435 -20.61 -2.82 -24.06
CA ARG A 435 -20.79 -2.41 -22.65
C ARG A 435 -22.20 -2.68 -22.12
N ARG A 436 -23.24 -2.72 -22.97
CA ARG A 436 -24.62 -3.01 -22.54
C ARG A 436 -24.73 -4.41 -21.92
N ALA A 437 -24.13 -5.41 -22.57
CA ALA A 437 -24.09 -6.78 -22.05
C ALA A 437 -23.29 -6.88 -20.74
N LEU A 438 -22.14 -6.19 -20.68
CA LEU A 438 -21.30 -6.15 -19.48
C LEU A 438 -22.04 -5.55 -18.27
N LEU A 439 -22.73 -4.43 -18.47
CA LEU A 439 -23.52 -3.78 -17.41
C LEU A 439 -24.70 -4.65 -16.96
N LYS A 440 -25.34 -5.37 -17.88
CA LYS A 440 -26.40 -6.34 -17.55
C LYS A 440 -25.87 -7.46 -16.65
N ASP A 441 -24.72 -8.05 -16.97
CA ASP A 441 -24.08 -9.09 -16.13
C ASP A 441 -23.75 -8.54 -14.73
N ILE A 442 -23.19 -7.33 -14.64
CA ILE A 442 -22.93 -6.69 -13.34
C ILE A 442 -24.23 -6.53 -12.54
N ASN A 443 -25.29 -5.96 -13.14
CA ASN A 443 -26.56 -5.73 -12.46
C ASN A 443 -27.23 -7.04 -12.02
N GLN A 444 -27.12 -8.11 -12.80
CA GLN A 444 -27.58 -9.45 -12.41
C GLN A 444 -26.88 -9.98 -11.16
N ARG A 445 -25.58 -9.66 -10.99
CA ARG A 445 -24.81 -10.02 -9.78
C ARG A 445 -25.11 -9.12 -8.60
N LEU A 446 -25.50 -7.86 -8.84
CA LEU A 446 -25.87 -6.91 -7.79
C LEU A 446 -27.27 -7.16 -7.24
N ALA A 447 -28.21 -7.64 -8.07
CA ALA A 447 -29.62 -7.81 -7.67
C ALA A 447 -29.81 -8.63 -6.38
N PRO A 448 -29.12 -9.77 -6.16
CA PRO A 448 -29.21 -10.53 -4.92
C PRO A 448 -28.77 -9.76 -3.66
N LEU A 449 -27.96 -8.70 -3.80
CA LEU A 449 -27.54 -7.86 -2.67
C LEU A 449 -28.73 -7.08 -2.08
N GLY A 450 -29.82 -6.89 -2.84
CA GLY A 450 -31.07 -6.31 -2.33
C GLY A 450 -31.77 -7.14 -1.26
N SER A 451 -31.37 -8.41 -1.09
CA SER A 451 -31.86 -9.27 -0.01
C SER A 451 -31.02 -9.16 1.28
N LYS A 452 -29.88 -8.44 1.25
CA LYS A 452 -29.08 -8.20 2.46
C LYS A 452 -29.86 -7.28 3.42
N PRO A 453 -29.79 -7.50 4.75
CA PRO A 453 -30.45 -6.64 5.73
C PRO A 453 -30.11 -5.16 5.52
N GLY A 454 -31.13 -4.31 5.46
CA GLY A 454 -30.98 -2.87 5.28
C GLY A 454 -30.58 -2.41 3.89
N VAL A 455 -30.51 -3.30 2.89
CA VAL A 455 -30.20 -2.95 1.50
C VAL A 455 -31.45 -3.09 0.63
N THR A 456 -31.66 -2.16 -0.30
CA THR A 456 -32.67 -2.25 -1.36
C THR A 456 -31.96 -2.08 -2.69
N PHE A 457 -32.10 -3.06 -3.59
CA PHE A 457 -31.61 -2.94 -4.96
C PHE A 457 -32.67 -2.27 -5.83
N LEU A 458 -32.30 -1.21 -6.54
CA LEU A 458 -33.20 -0.45 -7.40
C LEU A 458 -32.67 -0.43 -8.83
N ASP A 459 -33.33 -1.16 -9.72
CA ASP A 459 -33.07 -1.16 -11.16
C ASP A 459 -34.12 -0.31 -11.89
N ILE A 460 -33.65 0.74 -12.56
CA ILE A 460 -34.48 1.63 -13.36
C ILE A 460 -34.14 1.56 -14.84
N THR A 461 -33.37 0.58 -15.28
CA THR A 461 -32.85 0.46 -16.66
C THR A 461 -33.94 0.63 -17.70
N GLU A 462 -35.10 -0.01 -17.53
CA GLU A 462 -36.22 0.06 -18.47
C GLU A 462 -36.84 1.46 -18.59
N LYS A 463 -36.72 2.31 -17.56
CA LYS A 463 -37.23 3.69 -17.59
C LYS A 463 -36.37 4.64 -18.43
N TRP A 464 -35.16 4.21 -18.82
CA TRP A 464 -34.19 5.04 -19.55
C TRP A 464 -34.11 4.70 -21.02
N LEU A 465 -34.63 3.54 -21.42
CA LEU A 465 -34.51 3.01 -22.77
C LEU A 465 -35.80 3.23 -23.54
N GLU A 466 -35.64 3.50 -24.82
CA GLU A 466 -36.73 3.45 -25.79
C GLU A 466 -37.13 1.98 -26.03
N PRO A 467 -38.32 1.70 -26.63
CA PRO A 467 -38.77 0.34 -26.90
C PRO A 467 -37.82 -0.51 -27.76
N ASP A 468 -37.00 0.13 -28.60
CA ASP A 468 -35.97 -0.52 -29.42
C ASP A 468 -34.64 -0.77 -28.66
N GLY A 469 -34.60 -0.41 -27.37
CA GLY A 469 -33.45 -0.53 -26.49
C GLY A 469 -32.39 0.56 -26.64
N THR A 470 -32.65 1.59 -27.46
CA THR A 470 -31.75 2.75 -27.61
C THR A 470 -31.85 3.70 -26.42
N LEU A 471 -30.81 4.51 -26.25
CA LEU A 471 -30.71 5.52 -25.20
C LEU A 471 -30.80 6.91 -25.84
N SER A 472 -31.90 7.61 -25.57
CA SER A 472 -32.17 8.93 -26.17
C SER A 472 -31.18 9.99 -25.71
N LYS A 473 -30.78 10.87 -26.63
CA LYS A 473 -29.96 12.06 -26.33
C LYS A 473 -30.66 13.04 -25.37
N ASP A 474 -31.98 12.99 -25.29
CA ASP A 474 -32.74 13.83 -24.36
C ASP A 474 -32.58 13.34 -22.91
N ILE A 475 -32.26 12.06 -22.70
CA ILE A 475 -32.04 11.43 -21.40
C ILE A 475 -30.55 11.44 -21.05
N MET A 476 -29.69 10.98 -21.96
CA MET A 476 -28.23 11.01 -21.82
C MET A 476 -27.57 11.57 -23.09
N PRO A 477 -27.30 12.88 -23.18
CA PRO A 477 -26.82 13.53 -24.41
C PRO A 477 -25.53 12.95 -24.99
N ASP A 478 -24.62 12.50 -24.12
CA ASP A 478 -23.34 11.87 -24.48
C ASP A 478 -23.38 10.32 -24.38
N GLY A 479 -24.57 9.76 -24.09
CA GLY A 479 -24.77 8.33 -23.88
C GLY A 479 -24.18 7.79 -22.58
N VAL A 480 -23.83 8.64 -21.61
CA VAL A 480 -23.29 8.24 -20.30
C VAL A 480 -23.87 9.06 -19.15
N HIS A 481 -23.91 10.38 -19.30
CA HIS A 481 -24.28 11.30 -18.24
C HIS A 481 -25.72 11.78 -18.44
N PRO A 482 -26.56 11.75 -17.39
CA PRO A 482 -27.93 12.19 -17.49
C PRO A 482 -28.03 13.69 -17.79
N SER A 483 -29.03 14.07 -18.58
CA SER A 483 -29.55 15.43 -18.64
C SER A 483 -30.44 15.72 -17.42
N GLN A 484 -30.95 16.95 -17.31
CA GLN A 484 -31.99 17.31 -16.35
C GLN A 484 -33.20 16.35 -16.40
N LYS A 485 -33.62 15.94 -17.61
CA LYS A 485 -34.70 14.96 -17.83
C LYS A 485 -34.32 13.57 -17.34
N GLY A 486 -33.09 13.13 -17.60
CA GLY A 486 -32.58 11.84 -17.08
C GLY A 486 -32.52 11.81 -15.55
N TYR A 487 -32.05 12.89 -14.92
CA TYR A 487 -32.09 13.02 -13.46
C TYR A 487 -33.51 13.07 -12.90
N ALA A 488 -34.48 13.65 -13.61
CA ALA A 488 -35.88 13.62 -13.18
C ALA A 488 -36.46 12.18 -13.14
N ILE A 489 -36.08 11.31 -14.07
CA ILE A 489 -36.44 9.88 -14.06
C ILE A 489 -35.83 9.19 -12.84
N TRP A 490 -34.55 9.45 -12.57
CA TRP A 490 -33.89 8.91 -11.37
C TRP A 490 -34.56 9.42 -10.08
N ALA A 491 -34.87 10.72 -10.04
CA ALA A 491 -35.51 11.36 -8.92
C ALA A 491 -36.87 10.73 -8.58
N GLU A 492 -37.72 10.55 -9.60
CA GLU A 492 -39.03 9.94 -9.43
C GLU A 492 -38.94 8.53 -8.83
N ALA A 493 -38.00 7.71 -9.32
CA ALA A 493 -37.82 6.36 -8.82
C ALA A 493 -37.37 6.29 -7.36
N LEU A 494 -36.63 7.31 -6.88
CA LEU A 494 -36.14 7.33 -5.51
C LEU A 494 -37.18 7.80 -4.48
N LYS A 495 -38.24 8.51 -4.89
CA LYS A 495 -39.23 9.12 -3.97
C LYS A 495 -39.79 8.13 -2.94
N ALA A 496 -40.09 6.91 -3.35
CA ALA A 496 -40.68 5.89 -2.48
C ALA A 496 -39.70 5.25 -1.48
N HIS A 497 -38.41 5.55 -1.60
CA HIS A 497 -37.34 4.93 -0.81
C HIS A 497 -36.62 5.91 0.13
N LEU A 498 -36.91 7.21 0.02
CA LEU A 498 -36.34 8.24 0.89
C LEU A 498 -37.06 8.31 2.25
N PRO A 499 -36.35 8.75 3.32
CA PRO A 499 -36.83 8.68 4.70
C PRO A 499 -37.89 9.72 5.08
#